data_AF-A0A8T6UZL3-F1
#
_entry.id   AF-A0A8T6UZL3-F1
#
_cell.length_a   1.000
_cell.length_b   1.000
_cell.length_c   1.000
_cell.angle_alpha   90.00
_cell.angle_beta   90.00
_cell.angle_gamma   90.00
#
_symmetry.space_group_name_H-M   'P 1'
#
loop_
_entity.id
_entity.type
_entity.pdbx_description
1 polymer ?
#
loop_
_entity_poly.entity_id
_entity_poly.type
_entity_poly.pdbx_seq_one_letter_code
_entity_poly.pdbx_strand_id
1 'polypeptide(L)' 'MEKLIVNVAPTSNFHGKDANPALPFTPQETADAVYECWNEG' A
#
# COMPACT_ATOMS: atom_id res chain seq x y z
N MET A 1 1.78 28.09 -3.98
CA MET A 1 2.28 26.75 -3.61
C MET A 1 1.52 25.75 -4.47
N GLU A 2 2.21 24.98 -5.30
CA GLU A 2 1.57 23.94 -6.13
C GLU A 2 1.37 22.69 -5.28
N LYS A 3 0.23 22.02 -5.44
CA LYS A 3 -0.06 20.76 -4.75
C LYS A 3 0.43 19.59 -5.60
N LEU A 4 1.11 18.63 -4.97
CA LEU A 4 1.53 17.39 -5.59
C LEU A 4 0.51 16.29 -5.27
N ILE A 5 0.12 15.50 -6.25
CA ILE A 5 -0.66 14.27 -6.04
C ILE A 5 0.33 13.13 -5.82
N VAL A 6 0.15 12.40 -4.73
CA VAL A 6 0.91 11.18 -4.41
C VAL A 6 0.00 9.97 -4.66
N ASN A 7 0.49 8.98 -5.40
CA ASN A 7 -0.22 7.73 -5.67
C ASN A 7 0.52 6.57 -5.02
N VAL A 8 -0.20 5.71 -4.31
CA VAL A 8 0.36 4.51 -3.67
C VAL A 8 -0.32 3.27 -4.23
N ALA A 9 0.50 2.31 -4.68
CA ALA A 9 0.08 0.97 -5.08
C ALA A 9 0.58 -0.02 -4.01
N PRO A 10 -0.20 -0.26 -2.93
CA PRO A 10 0.30 -0.96 -1.74
C PRO A 10 0.58 -2.45 -1.98
N THR A 11 -0.10 -3.07 -2.95
CA THR A 11 0.15 -4.46 -3.37
C THR A 11 -0.36 -4.68 -4.80
N SER A 12 -0.05 -5.83 -5.39
CA SER A 12 -0.51 -6.23 -6.73
C SER A 12 -0.48 -7.76 -6.85
N ASN A 13 -0.49 -8.31 -8.07
CA ASN A 13 -0.59 -9.76 -8.32
C ASN A 13 0.75 -10.46 -8.61
N PHE A 14 1.88 -9.76 -8.56
CA PHE A 14 3.18 -10.32 -8.98
C PHE A 14 4.09 -10.77 -7.82
N HIS A 15 4.21 -9.97 -6.76
CA HIS A 15 5.09 -10.27 -5.62
C HIS A 15 4.28 -10.80 -4.43
N GLY A 16 4.80 -11.83 -3.75
CA GLY A 16 4.25 -12.37 -2.50
C GLY A 16 5.14 -12.07 -1.29
N LYS A 17 4.72 -12.56 -0.11
CA LYS A 17 5.42 -12.35 1.17
C LYS A 17 6.88 -12.83 1.16
N ASP A 18 7.22 -13.81 0.33
CA ASP A 18 8.60 -14.30 0.17
C ASP A 18 9.55 -13.22 -0.37
N ALA A 19 9.04 -12.29 -1.19
CA ALA A 19 9.82 -11.16 -1.70
C ALA A 19 9.95 -10.05 -0.65
N ASN A 20 8.89 -9.82 0.13
CA ASN A 20 8.88 -8.89 1.26
C ASN A 20 7.74 -9.24 2.24
N PRO A 21 8.03 -9.54 3.52
CA PRO A 21 7.01 -9.89 4.51
C PRO A 21 6.03 -8.76 4.83
N ALA A 22 6.40 -7.50 4.56
CA ALA A 22 5.54 -6.33 4.75
C ALA A 22 4.47 -6.17 3.65
N LEU A 23 4.56 -6.90 2.53
CA LEU A 23 3.57 -6.77 1.46
C LEU A 23 2.17 -7.19 1.96
N PRO A 24 1.14 -6.36 1.80
CA PRO A 24 -0.24 -6.77 2.04
C PRO A 24 -0.63 -7.92 1.12
N PHE A 25 -1.25 -8.97 1.66
CA PHE A 25 -1.65 -10.16 0.91
C PHE A 25 -3.13 -10.51 1.10
N THR A 26 -3.66 -10.33 2.32
CA THR A 26 -5.08 -10.54 2.59
C THR A 26 -5.90 -9.27 2.29
N PRO A 27 -7.24 -9.38 2.12
CA PRO A 27 -8.10 -8.21 1.96
C PRO A 27 -7.99 -7.21 3.13
N GLN A 28 -7.91 -7.70 4.38
CA GLN A 28 -7.78 -6.83 5.55
C GLN A 28 -6.45 -6.09 5.57
N GLU A 29 -5.33 -6.80 5.35
CA GLU A 29 -4.00 -6.16 5.27
C GLU A 29 -3.96 -5.10 4.15
N THR A 30 -4.64 -5.35 3.03
CA THR A 30 -4.69 -4.39 1.92
C THR A 30 -5.48 -3.15 2.33
N ALA A 31 -6.62 -3.30 3.01
CA ALA A 31 -7.41 -2.19 3.52
C ALA A 31 -6.63 -1.36 4.56
N ASP A 32 -5.95 -2.04 5.48
CA ASP A 32 -5.12 -1.40 6.51
C ASP A 32 -3.99 -0.60 5.87
N ALA A 33 -3.26 -1.18 4.91
CA ALA A 33 -2.18 -0.50 4.22
C ALA A 33 -2.66 0.74 3.42
N VAL A 34 -3.83 0.65 2.76
CA VAL A 34 -4.42 1.81 2.08
C VAL A 34 -4.77 2.91 3.09
N TYR A 35 -5.36 2.54 4.22
CA TYR A 35 -5.74 3.49 5.27
C TYR A 35 -4.53 4.16 5.90
N GLU A 36 -3.47 3.40 6.19
CA GLU A 36 -2.19 3.92 6.67
C GLU A 36 -1.59 4.91 5.67
N CYS A 37 -1.49 4.55 4.38
CA CYS A 37 -0.95 5.44 3.35
C CYS A 37 -1.74 6.75 3.25
N TRP A 38 -3.06 6.70 3.33
CA TRP A 38 -3.91 7.90 3.30
C TRP A 38 -3.69 8.84 4.51
N ASN A 39 -3.37 8.29 5.68
CA ASN A 39 -3.07 9.11 6.86
C ASN A 39 -1.70 9.81 6.76
N GLU A 40 -0.79 9.30 5.92
CA GLU A 40 0.57 9.84 5.74
C GLU A 40 0.66 10.95 4.67
N GLY A 41 -0.36 11.09 3.80
CA GLY A 41 -0.49 12.20 2.83
C GLY A 41 -0.75 11.78 1.39
#